data_AF-A0A8G0ZYB6-F1
#
_entry.id   AF-A0A8G0ZYB6-F1
#
_cell.length_a   1.000
_cell.length_b   1.000
_cell.length_c   1.000
_cell.angle_alpha   90.00
_cell.angle_beta   90.00
_cell.angle_gamma   90.00
#
_symmetry.space_group_name_H-M   'P 1'
#
loop_
_entity.id
_entity.type
_entity.pdbx_description
1 polymer ?
#
loop_
_entity_poly.entity_id
_entity_poly.type
_entity_poly.pdbx_seq_one_letter_code
_entity_poly.pdbx_strand_id
1 'polypeptide(L)'
;MTHTRTGKLHGLLMATGLPLLLLAGCVDTSNMDWDLRNGQAGLDTSDAARMATAARPTADARGVLSYPNYQVVIARRGDTVATVATRVGLSAQELASYNALQPDDALREGEVLALPRRVAAAPTPTAAAPAASPATGGIDVGSIATTALDRVESTPTPTATAAPAAKPAAGPEPLRHKVKRGETAYTIARLYNVSPKALAEWNGLGPDLAVREGQYLIIPTAAPGATATSAVAVTTTPGTGSPTPEPPSASQPLPDEKVAPASEPAKATPPSPNLGKDQTAASAAAMAMPVSGTIVRAYVKGRNDGIDIQAPAGTAVKAAAAGTVAAVTKDTDGTPIVVIRHADGLLTVYAGVEGLKVAKGASVTRGQTIGVTGKTDLHFEVRKGVDSVDPAPYLE
;
A
#
# COMPACT_ATOMS: atom_id res chain seq x y z
N MET A 1 -39.84 -19.05 74.33
CA MET A 1 -39.17 -17.73 74.35
C MET A 1 -37.82 -17.87 73.66
N THR A 2 -37.51 -16.89 72.82
CA THR A 2 -36.32 -16.69 71.98
C THR A 2 -34.97 -16.91 72.69
N HIS A 3 -34.01 -17.63 72.08
CA HIS A 3 -32.87 -17.06 71.34
C HIS A 3 -31.82 -18.12 70.93
N THR A 4 -31.00 -17.68 69.98
CA THR A 4 -30.14 -18.37 69.01
C THR A 4 -28.70 -18.59 69.47
N ARG A 5 -28.03 -19.57 68.82
CA ARG A 5 -26.57 -19.71 68.54
C ARG A 5 -25.66 -19.97 69.77
N THR A 6 -24.59 -20.76 69.75
CA THR A 6 -23.61 -21.35 68.81
C THR A 6 -22.86 -22.40 69.69
N GLY A 7 -22.24 -23.51 69.25
CA GLY A 7 -21.58 -23.90 68.03
C GLY A 7 -20.70 -25.15 68.31
N LYS A 8 -19.96 -25.58 67.27
CA LYS A 8 -18.97 -26.68 67.18
C LYS A 8 -19.52 -28.10 67.03
N LEU A 9 -19.32 -28.66 65.84
CA LEU A 9 -18.81 -30.01 65.55
C LEU A 9 -18.54 -30.05 64.04
N HIS A 10 -17.31 -29.76 63.59
CA HIS A 10 -16.32 -30.76 63.15
C HIS A 10 -16.91 -31.95 62.38
N GLY A 11 -16.72 -31.95 61.06
CA GLY A 11 -16.81 -33.15 60.24
C GLY A 11 -17.34 -32.90 58.85
N LEU A 12 -16.44 -33.05 57.86
CA LEU A 12 -16.73 -33.47 56.49
C LEU A 12 -17.25 -32.41 55.49
N LEU A 13 -16.35 -31.82 54.69
CA LEU A 13 -16.57 -31.62 53.25
C LEU A 13 -15.29 -31.18 52.50
N MET A 14 -15.13 -31.73 51.29
CA MET A 14 -14.38 -31.21 50.12
C MET A 14 -12.85 -31.29 50.08
N ALA A 15 -12.34 -32.27 49.31
CA ALA A 15 -11.10 -32.14 48.53
C ALA A 15 -11.06 -33.20 47.40
N THR A 16 -11.78 -32.97 46.31
CA THR A 16 -11.47 -33.59 45.00
C THR A 16 -11.02 -32.47 44.07
N GLY A 17 -9.70 -32.35 43.89
CA GLY A 17 -9.08 -31.34 43.04
C GLY A 17 -7.83 -31.88 42.34
N LEU A 18 -7.73 -31.52 41.05
CA LEU A 18 -6.56 -31.53 40.15
C LEU A 18 -6.17 -32.87 39.48
N PRO A 19 -5.63 -32.84 38.24
CA PRO A 19 -6.44 -32.89 37.01
C PRO A 19 -5.95 -33.95 36.00
N LEU A 20 -6.87 -34.44 35.16
CA LEU A 20 -6.54 -35.23 33.97
C LEU A 20 -6.57 -34.29 32.75
N LEU A 21 -5.40 -33.76 32.39
CA LEU A 21 -5.21 -32.94 31.19
C LEU A 21 -3.84 -33.31 30.63
N LEU A 22 -3.82 -34.10 29.55
CA LEU A 22 -2.76 -34.19 28.53
C LEU A 22 -3.08 -35.38 27.61
N LEU A 23 -3.85 -35.12 26.56
CA LEU A 23 -3.79 -35.87 25.30
C LEU A 23 -4.33 -34.98 24.17
N ALA A 24 -3.65 -33.86 23.91
CA ALA A 24 -3.77 -33.14 22.65
C ALA A 24 -2.54 -33.52 21.81
N GLY A 25 -2.75 -34.45 20.88
CA GLY A 25 -1.75 -34.85 19.91
C GLY A 25 -1.39 -33.67 19.00
N CYS A 26 -0.08 -33.56 18.72
CA CYS A 26 0.52 -32.61 17.81
C CYS A 26 -0.09 -32.76 16.40
N VAL A 27 -0.84 -31.75 15.96
CA VAL A 27 -1.00 -31.44 14.54
C VAL A 27 -0.19 -30.17 14.31
N ASP A 28 0.87 -30.30 13.53
CA ASP A 28 1.74 -29.19 13.15
C ASP A 28 0.97 -28.32 12.15
N THR A 29 0.34 -27.25 12.64
CA THR A 29 -0.50 -26.35 11.84
C THR A 29 0.31 -25.35 11.02
N SER A 30 1.63 -25.51 10.95
CA SER A 30 2.54 -24.57 10.27
C SER A 30 2.46 -24.63 8.74
N ASN A 31 1.82 -25.65 8.16
CA ASN A 31 1.65 -25.84 6.71
C ASN A 31 0.20 -25.79 6.21
N MET A 32 -0.77 -25.43 7.05
CA MET A 32 -2.15 -25.21 6.59
C MET A 32 -2.34 -23.74 6.20
N ASP A 33 -2.14 -23.45 4.91
CA ASP A 33 -2.53 -22.18 4.31
C ASP A 33 -4.07 -22.13 4.16
N TRP A 34 -4.70 -21.28 4.96
CA TRP A 34 -6.16 -21.06 4.93
C TRP A 34 -6.65 -20.39 3.63
N ASP A 35 -5.75 -20.03 2.71
CA ASP A 35 -6.03 -19.36 1.44
C ASP A 35 -6.10 -20.32 0.22
N LEU A 36 -5.85 -21.63 0.38
CA LEU A 36 -5.93 -22.64 -0.70
C LEU A 36 -5.17 -22.27 -1.99
N ARG A 37 -4.14 -21.41 -1.94
CA ARG A 37 -3.44 -20.92 -3.14
C ARG A 37 -2.34 -21.83 -3.65
N ASN A 38 -1.97 -22.87 -2.90
CA ASN A 38 -0.87 -23.75 -3.26
C ASN A 38 -1.34 -25.02 -4.01
N GLY A 39 -2.17 -24.85 -5.04
CA GLY A 39 -2.32 -25.86 -6.09
C GLY A 39 -1.06 -25.88 -6.97
N GLN A 40 -0.71 -27.02 -7.56
CA GLN A 40 0.54 -27.36 -8.29
C GLN A 40 1.01 -26.44 -9.46
N ALA A 41 0.43 -25.24 -9.62
CA ALA A 41 0.87 -24.17 -10.50
C ALA A 41 0.74 -22.77 -9.84
N GLY A 42 0.77 -22.70 -8.51
CA GLY A 42 0.69 -21.46 -7.75
C GLY A 42 1.90 -20.57 -8.04
N LEU A 43 1.67 -19.43 -8.67
CA LEU A 43 2.66 -18.37 -8.83
C LEU A 43 2.90 -17.75 -7.45
N ASP A 44 3.75 -18.39 -6.65
CA ASP A 44 4.20 -17.87 -5.36
C ASP A 44 5.11 -16.66 -5.62
N THR A 45 4.57 -15.47 -5.42
CA THR A 45 5.32 -14.21 -5.53
C THR A 45 5.98 -13.82 -4.21
N SER A 46 5.86 -14.65 -3.17
CA SER A 46 6.44 -14.37 -1.85
C SER A 46 7.96 -14.25 -1.92
N ASP A 47 8.63 -15.04 -2.77
CA ASP A 47 10.07 -14.94 -2.96
C ASP A 47 10.50 -13.69 -3.76
N ALA A 48 9.64 -13.19 -4.67
CA ALA A 48 9.86 -11.89 -5.31
C ALA A 48 9.69 -10.72 -4.33
N ALA A 49 8.80 -10.86 -3.33
CA ALA A 49 8.61 -9.88 -2.27
C ALA A 49 9.74 -9.88 -1.21
N ARG A 50 10.44 -11.01 -1.04
CA ARG A 50 11.52 -11.21 -0.07
C ARG A 50 12.89 -10.70 -0.51
N MET A 51 13.00 -9.97 -1.63
CA MET A 51 14.27 -9.37 -2.07
C MET A 51 14.96 -8.66 -0.89
N ALA A 52 16.00 -9.29 -0.36
CA ALA A 52 16.75 -8.78 0.77
C ALA A 52 17.48 -7.53 0.31
N THR A 53 16.93 -6.37 0.67
CA THR A 53 17.61 -5.10 0.49
C THR A 53 18.74 -4.99 1.50
N ALA A 54 19.79 -4.25 1.15
CA ALA A 54 20.86 -3.98 2.12
C ALA A 54 20.27 -3.37 3.41
N ALA A 55 20.93 -3.54 4.55
CA ALA A 55 20.48 -2.84 5.76
C ALA A 55 20.73 -1.33 5.62
N ARG A 56 19.74 -0.51 6.03
CA ARG A 56 19.87 0.94 6.06
C ARG A 56 20.98 1.35 7.05
N PRO A 57 21.86 2.30 6.69
CA PRO A 57 22.88 2.81 7.62
C PRO A 57 22.28 3.41 8.89
N THR A 58 22.98 3.30 10.02
CA THR A 58 22.55 3.92 11.29
C THR A 58 22.70 5.43 11.25
N ALA A 59 21.67 6.14 11.70
CA ALA A 59 21.65 7.60 11.78
C ALA A 59 22.53 8.14 12.93
N ASP A 60 23.02 9.38 12.79
CA ASP A 60 23.74 10.08 13.87
C ASP A 60 22.81 10.51 15.02
N ALA A 61 23.36 11.12 16.08
CA ALA A 61 22.60 11.60 17.24
C ALA A 61 21.55 12.67 16.90
N ARG A 62 21.61 13.30 15.71
CA ARG A 62 20.62 14.24 15.19
C ARG A 62 19.66 13.59 14.19
N GLY A 63 19.81 12.29 13.93
CA GLY A 63 19.02 11.54 12.97
C GLY A 63 19.50 11.70 11.52
N VAL A 64 20.69 12.23 11.27
CA VAL A 64 21.24 12.42 9.92
C VAL A 64 21.93 11.14 9.44
N LEU A 65 21.57 10.69 8.24
CA LEU A 65 22.30 9.66 7.51
C LEU A 65 23.12 10.32 6.41
N SER A 66 24.40 9.97 6.36
CA SER A 66 25.33 10.49 5.36
C SER A 66 25.68 9.44 4.32
N TYR A 67 25.46 9.80 3.06
CA TYR A 67 25.89 9.04 1.88
C TYR A 67 27.04 9.78 1.17
N PRO A 68 27.78 9.14 0.25
CA PRO A 68 28.87 9.75 -0.51
C PRO A 68 28.46 11.00 -1.30
N ASN A 69 27.19 11.06 -1.74
CA ASN A 69 26.70 12.15 -2.61
C ASN A 69 25.59 13.02 -1.99
N TYR A 70 24.95 12.58 -0.91
CA TYR A 70 23.84 13.32 -0.27
C TYR A 70 23.71 12.99 1.21
N GLN A 71 22.89 13.76 1.92
CA GLN A 71 22.50 13.49 3.31
C GLN A 71 20.99 13.55 3.43
N VAL A 72 20.47 12.77 4.37
CA VAL A 72 19.06 12.79 4.74
C VAL A 72 18.92 12.84 6.25
N VAL A 73 17.75 13.24 6.74
CA VAL A 73 17.44 13.21 8.17
C VAL A 73 16.17 12.37 8.40
N ILE A 74 16.18 11.58 9.47
CA ILE A 74 15.01 10.84 9.95
C ILE A 74 14.23 11.73 10.92
N ALA A 75 12.93 11.86 10.69
CA ALA A 75 11.99 12.48 11.61
C ALA A 75 11.69 11.55 12.80
N ARG A 76 11.61 12.14 13.99
CA ARG A 76 11.23 11.49 15.24
C ARG A 76 9.75 11.71 15.49
N ARG A 77 9.19 10.95 16.42
CA ARG A 77 7.81 11.10 16.85
C ARG A 77 7.52 12.53 17.32
N GLY A 78 6.53 13.18 16.71
CA GLY A 78 6.11 14.55 17.05
C GLY A 78 6.95 15.66 16.41
N ASP A 79 7.86 15.33 15.49
CA ASP A 79 8.63 16.34 14.75
C ASP A 79 7.76 17.09 13.72
N THR A 80 8.08 18.37 13.51
CA THR A 80 7.68 19.14 12.33
C THR A 80 8.89 19.45 11.48
N VAL A 81 8.70 19.92 10.25
CA VAL A 81 9.82 20.33 9.39
C VAL A 81 10.67 21.41 10.07
N ALA A 82 10.04 22.35 10.78
CA ALA A 82 10.74 23.37 11.55
C ALA A 82 11.61 22.78 12.68
N THR A 83 11.10 21.86 13.48
CA THR A 83 11.90 21.26 14.58
C THR A 83 13.05 20.43 14.05
N VAL A 84 12.85 19.71 12.94
CA VAL A 84 13.92 18.95 12.27
C VAL A 84 14.98 19.89 11.70
N ALA A 85 14.57 20.98 11.04
CA ALA A 85 15.49 21.97 10.49
C ALA A 85 16.37 22.59 11.58
N THR A 86 15.80 22.97 12.72
CA THR A 86 16.55 23.45 13.88
C THR A 86 17.53 22.39 14.41
N ARG A 87 17.11 21.12 14.48
CA ARG A 87 17.96 20.01 14.93
C ARG A 87 19.20 19.82 14.05
N VAL A 88 19.07 20.00 12.74
CA VAL A 88 20.17 19.83 11.79
C VAL A 88 20.93 21.12 11.47
N GLY A 89 20.47 22.28 11.96
CA GLY A 89 21.08 23.58 11.73
C GLY A 89 20.80 24.16 10.34
N LEU A 90 19.62 23.88 9.78
CA LEU A 90 19.13 24.42 8.51
C LEU A 90 17.94 25.36 8.73
N SER A 91 17.60 26.16 7.72
CA SER A 91 16.38 26.96 7.76
C SER A 91 15.15 26.08 7.47
N ALA A 92 14.07 26.31 8.20
CA ALA A 92 12.83 25.55 8.03
C ALA A 92 12.27 25.70 6.62
N GLN A 93 12.29 26.92 6.07
CA GLN A 93 11.78 27.21 4.72
C GLN A 93 12.57 26.49 3.62
N GLU A 94 13.90 26.44 3.73
CA GLU A 94 14.77 25.77 2.76
C GLU A 94 14.56 24.25 2.80
N LEU A 95 14.47 23.66 4.00
CA LEU A 95 14.21 22.23 4.15
C LEU A 95 12.81 21.85 3.63
N ALA A 96 11.81 22.68 3.95
CA ALA A 96 10.42 22.49 3.55
C ALA A 96 10.27 22.55 2.02
N SER A 97 10.76 23.62 1.40
CA SER A 97 10.70 23.80 -0.07
C SER A 97 11.46 22.71 -0.84
N TYR A 98 12.58 22.23 -0.30
CA TYR A 98 13.33 21.13 -0.93
C TYR A 98 12.56 19.79 -0.93
N ASN A 99 11.74 19.55 0.09
CA ASN A 99 10.99 18.29 0.24
C ASN A 99 9.50 18.40 -0.13
N ALA A 100 9.08 19.52 -0.74
CA ALA A 100 7.69 19.82 -1.08
C ALA A 100 6.74 19.77 0.15
N LEU A 101 7.19 20.33 1.27
CA LEU A 101 6.47 20.45 2.53
C LEU A 101 6.34 21.93 2.94
N GLN A 102 5.53 22.21 3.96
CA GLN A 102 5.49 23.48 4.69
C GLN A 102 6.29 23.38 6.01
N PRO A 103 6.82 24.50 6.55
CA PRO A 103 7.58 24.49 7.81
C PRO A 103 6.83 23.89 9.00
N ASP A 104 5.51 24.09 9.05
CA ASP A 104 4.65 23.65 10.15
C ASP A 104 4.05 22.26 9.93
N ASP A 105 4.37 21.59 8.82
CA ASP A 105 3.86 20.25 8.53
C ASP A 105 4.39 19.25 9.56
N ALA A 106 3.47 18.48 10.14
CA ALA A 106 3.79 17.38 11.03
C ALA A 106 4.37 16.19 10.24
N LEU A 107 5.50 15.67 10.71
CA LEU A 107 6.22 14.56 10.08
C LEU A 107 5.85 13.24 10.76
N ARG A 108 5.80 12.16 9.96
CA ARG A 108 5.62 10.82 10.52
C ARG A 108 6.90 10.37 11.22
N GLU A 109 6.76 9.54 12.24
CA GLU A 109 7.91 8.90 12.87
C GLU A 109 8.64 8.01 11.85
N GLY A 110 9.95 8.17 11.73
CA GLY A 110 10.77 7.43 10.76
C GLY A 110 10.80 8.03 9.36
N GLU A 111 9.99 9.07 9.08
CA GLU A 111 9.94 9.72 7.76
C GLU A 111 11.29 10.32 7.40
N VAL A 112 11.70 10.14 6.15
CA VAL A 112 13.03 10.55 5.68
C VAL A 112 12.93 11.81 4.83
N LEU A 113 13.63 12.86 5.25
CA LEU A 113 13.71 14.12 4.53
C LEU A 113 15.10 14.27 3.92
N ALA A 114 15.15 14.65 2.65
CA ALA A 114 16.42 14.93 1.99
C ALA A 114 16.95 16.30 2.40
N LEU A 115 18.26 16.40 2.65
CA LEU A 115 18.89 17.66 3.00
C LEU A 115 19.36 18.39 1.73
N PRO A 116 19.05 19.69 1.57
CA PRO A 116 19.44 20.48 0.40
C PRO A 116 20.97 20.67 0.30
N ARG A 117 21.65 20.65 1.45
CA ARG A 117 23.10 20.74 1.56
C ARG A 117 23.61 19.84 2.68
N ARG A 118 24.89 19.49 2.62
CA ARG A 118 25.54 18.75 3.70
C ARG A 118 25.58 19.61 4.96
N VAL A 119 25.09 19.06 6.06
CA VAL A 119 25.29 19.58 7.41
C VAL A 119 26.53 18.92 7.99
N ALA A 120 27.37 19.69 8.69
CA ALA A 120 28.56 19.15 9.33
C ALA A 120 28.16 18.00 10.27
N ALA A 121 28.81 16.85 10.14
CA ALA A 121 28.65 15.75 11.08
C ALA A 121 29.05 16.27 12.47
N ALA A 122 28.26 15.97 13.50
CA ALA A 122 28.69 16.23 14.86
C ALA A 122 30.05 15.53 15.07
N PRO A 123 31.02 16.16 15.77
CA PRO A 123 32.20 15.43 16.18
C PRO A 123 31.72 14.22 16.98
N THR A 124 32.02 13.02 16.49
CA THR A 124 31.87 11.81 17.28
C THR A 124 32.59 12.05 18.62
N PRO A 125 31.99 11.69 19.77
CA PRO A 125 32.76 11.59 20.99
C PRO A 125 33.73 10.42 20.79
N THR A 126 34.92 10.73 20.28
CA THR A 126 36.05 9.83 20.39
C THR A 126 36.27 9.58 21.86
N ALA A 127 36.45 8.31 22.19
CA ALA A 127 36.74 7.80 23.52
C ALA A 127 37.69 8.72 24.29
N ALA A 128 37.38 8.87 25.58
CA ALA A 128 38.15 9.55 26.61
C ALA A 128 39.67 9.57 26.31
N ALA A 129 40.18 10.76 25.98
CA ALA A 129 41.55 11.08 26.34
C ALA A 129 41.63 11.06 27.88
N PRO A 130 42.65 10.46 28.50
CA PRO A 130 42.75 10.44 29.94
C PRO A 130 42.83 11.88 30.45
N ALA A 131 42.03 12.16 31.47
CA ALA A 131 42.10 13.40 32.21
C ALA A 131 43.53 13.61 32.72
N ALA A 132 44.25 14.56 32.12
CA ALA A 132 45.41 15.14 32.76
C ALA A 132 44.90 15.87 34.02
N SER A 133 45.44 15.47 35.17
CA SER A 133 45.15 16.08 36.47
C SER A 133 45.38 17.59 36.45
N PRO A 134 44.65 18.38 37.25
CA PRO A 134 44.86 19.82 37.33
C PRO A 134 46.16 20.09 38.09
N ALA A 135 47.19 20.53 37.38
CA ALA A 135 48.37 21.12 38.00
C ALA A 135 48.07 22.59 38.31
N THR A 136 48.23 22.92 39.58
CA THR A 136 48.12 24.24 40.19
C THR A 136 49.15 25.21 39.60
N GLY A 137 48.74 26.45 39.33
CA GLY A 137 49.64 27.61 39.39
C GLY A 137 49.71 28.50 38.14
N GLY A 138 49.37 29.78 38.34
CA GLY A 138 49.97 30.90 37.61
C GLY A 138 49.24 31.36 36.34
N ILE A 139 48.42 32.40 36.49
CA ILE A 139 48.01 33.25 35.36
C ILE A 139 49.14 34.27 35.18
N ASP A 140 49.91 34.15 34.09
CA ASP A 140 50.92 35.15 33.70
C ASP A 140 50.33 36.10 32.66
N VAL A 141 50.00 37.32 33.11
CA VAL A 141 49.27 38.36 32.35
C VAL A 141 50.18 39.13 31.37
N GLY A 142 51.36 38.59 31.06
CA GLY A 142 52.41 39.26 30.28
C GLY A 142 52.51 38.90 28.79
N SER A 143 51.73 37.93 28.28
CA SER A 143 51.89 37.43 26.90
C SER A 143 50.70 37.72 25.97
N ILE A 144 49.85 38.71 26.28
CA ILE A 144 48.82 39.23 25.37
C ILE A 144 49.19 40.65 24.94
N ALA A 145 50.24 40.77 24.13
CA ALA A 145 50.48 41.90 23.23
C ALA A 145 51.75 41.65 22.42
N THR A 146 51.64 41.01 21.25
CA THR A 146 52.39 41.31 19.99
C THR A 146 52.43 40.10 19.06
N THR A 147 51.38 39.86 18.27
CA THR A 147 51.54 39.33 16.90
C THR A 147 50.29 39.67 16.07
N ALA A 148 50.07 40.96 15.81
CA ALA A 148 49.08 41.44 14.84
C ALA A 148 49.74 42.18 13.66
N LEU A 149 51.07 42.08 13.51
CA LEU A 149 51.82 42.71 12.43
C LEU A 149 52.83 41.68 11.89
N ASP A 150 52.32 40.71 11.14
CA ASP A 150 53.06 40.05 10.06
C ASP A 150 52.06 39.33 9.16
N ARG A 151 51.37 40.12 8.34
CA ARG A 151 50.60 39.67 7.18
C ARG A 151 50.93 40.56 5.99
N VAL A 152 52.04 40.28 5.33
CA VAL A 152 52.34 40.43 3.89
C VAL A 152 53.57 39.51 3.71
N GLU A 153 53.65 38.42 2.94
CA GLU A 153 53.25 38.16 1.56
C GLU A 153 53.46 36.65 1.26
N SER A 154 52.68 36.10 0.33
CA SER A 154 52.90 34.84 -0.42
C SER A 154 52.45 33.47 0.15
N THR A 155 51.37 32.96 -0.45
CA THR A 155 50.89 31.57 -0.65
C THR A 155 51.95 30.60 -1.22
N PRO A 156 51.73 29.26 -1.37
CA PRO A 156 50.75 28.33 -0.78
C PRO A 156 51.40 27.08 -0.09
N THR A 157 50.54 26.29 0.55
CA THR A 157 50.70 25.00 1.27
C THR A 157 51.67 23.96 0.66
N PRO A 158 52.26 23.07 1.48
CA PRO A 158 51.94 21.64 1.30
C PRO A 158 51.65 20.84 2.59
N THR A 159 50.56 20.07 2.51
CA THR A 159 50.39 18.68 2.96
C THR A 159 50.79 18.30 4.39
N ALA A 160 49.81 18.33 5.30
CA ALA A 160 49.78 17.42 6.44
C ALA A 160 48.87 16.23 6.11
N THR A 161 49.48 15.05 6.10
CA THR A 161 48.91 13.73 5.85
C THR A 161 47.65 13.49 6.66
N ALA A 162 46.50 13.47 5.97
CA ALA A 162 45.25 12.98 6.51
C ALA A 162 45.35 11.47 6.76
N ALA A 163 45.26 11.07 8.03
CA ALA A 163 44.93 9.71 8.40
C ALA A 163 43.62 9.30 7.70
N PRO A 164 43.52 8.07 7.18
CA PRO A 164 42.47 7.70 6.24
C PRO A 164 41.10 7.86 6.88
N ALA A 165 40.27 8.72 6.29
CA ALA A 165 38.85 8.77 6.54
C ALA A 165 38.32 7.33 6.46
N ALA A 166 37.62 6.90 7.51
CA ALA A 166 36.95 5.61 7.54
C ALA A 166 36.16 5.45 6.24
N LYS A 167 36.61 4.52 5.41
CA LYS A 167 36.03 4.22 4.10
C LYS A 167 34.54 3.95 4.33
N PRO A 168 33.62 4.69 3.68
CA PRO A 168 32.21 4.36 3.73
C PRO A 168 32.08 2.90 3.31
N ALA A 169 31.35 2.11 4.09
CA ALA A 169 31.11 0.71 3.79
C ALA A 169 30.64 0.60 2.34
N ALA A 170 31.46 -0.06 1.51
CA ALA A 170 31.20 -0.28 0.09
C ALA A 170 30.11 -1.35 -0.05
N GLY A 171 28.88 -0.96 0.27
CA GLY A 171 27.68 -1.62 -0.20
C GLY A 171 27.16 -0.91 -1.46
N PRO A 172 26.29 -1.55 -2.26
CA PRO A 172 25.70 -0.89 -3.41
C PRO A 172 24.98 0.39 -2.95
N GLU A 173 25.32 1.53 -3.54
CA GLU A 173 24.90 2.85 -3.04
C GLU A 173 23.38 3.03 -3.21
N PRO A 174 22.63 3.33 -2.13
CA PRO A 174 21.20 3.61 -2.24
C PRO A 174 20.95 4.80 -3.15
N LEU A 175 20.15 4.59 -4.19
CA LEU A 175 19.86 5.62 -5.18
C LEU A 175 18.80 6.59 -4.64
N ARG A 176 18.87 7.86 -5.02
CA ARG A 176 17.85 8.85 -4.68
C ARG A 176 16.96 9.14 -5.88
N HIS A 177 15.65 9.07 -5.70
CA HIS A 177 14.66 9.39 -6.73
C HIS A 177 13.73 10.50 -6.27
N LYS A 178 13.43 11.44 -7.18
CA LYS A 178 12.47 12.51 -6.94
C LYS A 178 11.14 12.12 -7.59
N VAL A 179 10.10 11.98 -6.77
CA VAL A 179 8.76 11.61 -7.19
C VAL A 179 8.24 12.62 -8.20
N LYS A 180 7.87 12.16 -9.38
CA LYS A 180 7.21 12.95 -10.42
C LYS A 180 5.70 12.88 -10.28
N ARG A 181 5.01 13.80 -10.95
CA ARG A 181 3.56 13.83 -11.02
C ARG A 181 3.01 12.50 -11.55
N GLY A 182 2.08 11.91 -10.79
CA GLY A 182 1.43 10.64 -11.11
C GLY A 182 2.20 9.37 -10.73
N GLU A 183 3.39 9.49 -10.14
CA GLU A 183 4.12 8.32 -9.61
C GLU A 183 3.61 7.94 -8.21
N THR A 184 3.58 6.64 -7.94
CA THR A 184 3.23 6.06 -6.63
C THR A 184 4.40 5.24 -6.09
N ALA A 185 4.39 4.93 -4.79
CA ALA A 185 5.39 4.02 -4.21
C ALA A 185 5.47 2.68 -4.96
N TYR A 186 4.35 2.17 -5.46
CA TYR A 186 4.31 0.92 -6.24
C TYR A 186 4.98 1.03 -7.61
N THR A 187 4.69 2.10 -8.36
CA THR A 187 5.31 2.29 -9.69
C THR A 187 6.80 2.55 -9.57
N ILE A 188 7.23 3.30 -8.55
CA ILE A 188 8.65 3.55 -8.26
C ILE A 188 9.34 2.26 -7.82
N ALA A 189 8.75 1.51 -6.90
CA ALA A 189 9.30 0.24 -6.44
C ALA A 189 9.52 -0.73 -7.62
N ARG A 190 8.53 -0.83 -8.53
CA ARG A 190 8.64 -1.64 -9.74
C ARG A 190 9.72 -1.14 -10.71
N LEU A 191 9.84 0.18 -10.89
CA LEU A 191 10.86 0.78 -11.75
C LEU A 191 12.28 0.41 -11.31
N TYR A 192 12.51 0.32 -10.00
CA TYR A 192 13.82 0.01 -9.43
C TYR A 192 13.98 -1.45 -8.99
N ASN A 193 13.00 -2.31 -9.32
CA ASN A 193 12.99 -3.72 -8.92
C ASN A 193 13.18 -3.94 -7.41
N VAL A 194 12.51 -3.13 -6.59
CA VAL A 194 12.48 -3.26 -5.13
C VAL A 194 11.06 -3.55 -4.66
N SER A 195 10.90 -4.16 -3.48
CA SER A 195 9.57 -4.39 -2.93
C SER A 195 8.98 -3.08 -2.38
N PRO A 196 7.67 -2.81 -2.53
CA PRO A 196 7.03 -1.63 -1.96
C PRO A 196 7.21 -1.53 -0.45
N LYS A 197 7.23 -2.68 0.25
CA LYS A 197 7.48 -2.78 1.69
C LYS A 197 8.90 -2.32 2.06
N ALA A 198 9.93 -2.78 1.33
CA ALA A 198 11.29 -2.33 1.58
C ALA A 198 11.43 -0.82 1.30
N LEU A 199 10.82 -0.32 0.24
CA LEU A 199 10.81 1.12 -0.06
C LEU A 199 10.13 1.93 1.07
N ALA A 200 9.04 1.41 1.63
CA ALA A 200 8.34 2.01 2.76
C ALA A 200 9.19 2.07 4.02
N GLU A 201 9.79 0.95 4.41
CA GLU A 201 10.63 0.82 5.60
C GLU A 201 11.87 1.73 5.51
N TRP A 202 12.44 1.87 4.32
CA TRP A 202 13.60 2.74 4.09
C TRP A 202 13.28 4.24 4.20
N ASN A 203 12.05 4.64 3.85
CA ASN A 203 11.65 6.05 3.80
C ASN A 203 10.69 6.47 4.91
N GLY A 204 10.27 5.54 5.77
CA GLY A 204 9.25 5.77 6.78
C GLY A 204 7.88 6.10 6.18
N LEU A 205 7.53 5.48 5.04
CA LEU A 205 6.19 5.65 4.47
C LEU A 205 5.16 4.95 5.35
N GLY A 206 3.96 5.54 5.43
CA GLY A 206 2.84 4.96 6.17
C GLY A 206 2.33 3.65 5.53
N PRO A 207 1.37 2.97 6.20
CA PRO A 207 0.77 1.75 5.66
C PRO A 207 0.02 1.97 4.34
N ASP A 208 -0.37 3.21 4.06
CA ASP A 208 -0.98 3.68 2.82
C ASP A 208 0.03 3.88 1.68
N LEU A 209 1.34 3.81 1.96
CA LEU A 209 2.42 4.04 1.00
C LEU A 209 2.27 5.36 0.22
N ALA A 210 1.68 6.37 0.86
CA ALA A 210 1.42 7.66 0.24
C ALA A 210 2.74 8.40 0.00
N VAL A 211 2.92 8.83 -1.26
CA VAL A 211 4.07 9.64 -1.71
C VAL A 211 3.58 10.98 -2.23
N ARG A 212 4.37 12.03 -2.04
CA ARG A 212 4.05 13.39 -2.48
C ARG A 212 4.81 13.73 -3.75
N GLU A 213 4.19 14.49 -4.65
CA GLU A 213 4.87 15.01 -5.84
C GLU A 213 6.07 15.88 -5.40
N GLY A 214 7.24 15.61 -5.98
CA GLY A 214 8.48 16.30 -5.64
C GLY A 214 9.23 15.77 -4.41
N GLN A 215 8.67 14.80 -3.67
CA GLN A 215 9.33 14.15 -2.54
C GLN A 215 10.57 13.38 -3.00
N TYR A 216 11.63 13.39 -2.18
CA TYR A 216 12.81 12.56 -2.41
C TYR A 216 12.69 11.24 -1.65
N LEU A 217 12.83 10.12 -2.36
CA LEU A 217 12.86 8.78 -1.79
C LEU A 217 14.25 8.16 -1.96
N ILE A 218 14.68 7.44 -0.93
CA ILE A 218 15.86 6.58 -0.95
C ILE A 218 15.42 5.21 -1.43
N ILE A 219 16.01 4.77 -2.52
CA ILE A 219 15.77 3.47 -3.10
C ILE A 219 16.83 2.53 -2.55
N PRO A 220 16.43 1.48 -1.81
CA PRO A 220 17.36 0.45 -1.41
C PRO A 220 17.99 -0.22 -2.63
N THR A 221 19.26 -0.56 -2.51
CA THR A 221 19.91 -1.48 -3.44
C THR A 221 19.68 -2.92 -2.97
N ALA A 222 19.46 -3.82 -3.92
CA ALA A 222 19.44 -5.25 -3.64
C ALA A 222 20.80 -5.65 -3.04
N ALA A 223 20.81 -6.40 -1.94
CA ALA A 223 22.04 -6.83 -1.30
C ALA A 223 22.86 -7.70 -2.28
N PRO A 224 24.19 -7.46 -2.44
CA PRO A 224 25.04 -8.36 -3.21
C PRO A 224 25.11 -9.68 -2.46
N GLY A 225 24.39 -10.69 -2.94
CA GLY A 225 24.16 -11.94 -2.23
C GLY A 225 22.78 -12.52 -2.50
N ALA A 226 21.82 -11.69 -2.92
CA ALA A 226 20.69 -12.16 -3.71
C ALA A 226 21.14 -12.33 -5.18
N THR A 227 22.19 -13.13 -5.41
CA THR A 227 22.24 -13.90 -6.64
C THR A 227 20.98 -14.75 -6.61
N ALA A 228 19.96 -14.27 -7.31
CA ALA A 228 18.98 -15.16 -7.86
C ALA A 228 19.78 -16.25 -8.58
N THR A 229 19.87 -17.43 -7.97
CA THR A 229 19.88 -18.67 -8.75
C THR A 229 18.48 -18.81 -9.35
N SER A 230 18.07 -17.80 -10.12
CA SER A 230 17.14 -18.01 -11.21
C SER A 230 18.01 -18.65 -12.26
N ALA A 231 18.02 -19.99 -12.25
CA ALA A 231 18.21 -20.73 -13.48
C ALA A 231 17.36 -20.00 -14.53
N VAL A 232 18.04 -19.46 -15.54
CA VAL A 232 17.42 -18.75 -16.64
C VAL A 232 16.53 -19.79 -17.32
N ALA A 233 15.26 -19.85 -16.94
CA ALA A 233 14.25 -20.48 -17.78
C ALA A 233 14.22 -19.62 -19.04
N VAL A 234 14.95 -20.08 -20.06
CA VAL A 234 14.93 -19.50 -21.39
C VAL A 234 13.46 -19.45 -21.80
N THR A 235 12.92 -18.25 -21.92
CA THR A 235 11.63 -18.05 -22.56
C THR A 235 11.81 -18.46 -24.01
N THR A 236 11.48 -19.71 -24.33
CA THR A 236 11.23 -20.06 -25.73
C THR A 236 9.90 -19.42 -26.13
N THR A 237 9.86 -18.83 -27.32
CA THR A 237 8.60 -18.45 -27.97
C THR A 237 7.64 -19.63 -27.97
N PRO A 238 6.31 -19.42 -27.78
CA PRO A 238 5.34 -20.50 -27.88
C PRO A 238 5.53 -21.27 -29.19
N GLY A 239 5.85 -22.57 -29.09
CA GLY A 239 6.03 -23.45 -30.24
C GLY A 239 7.44 -24.00 -30.49
N THR A 240 8.47 -23.64 -29.70
CA THR A 240 9.81 -24.23 -29.88
C THR A 240 10.34 -24.87 -28.59
N GLY A 241 10.34 -26.20 -28.56
CA GLY A 241 11.18 -26.99 -27.63
C GLY A 241 10.45 -28.03 -26.79
N SER A 242 10.05 -29.14 -27.42
CA SER A 242 10.21 -30.52 -26.92
C SER A 242 9.72 -31.48 -28.01
N PRO A 243 10.48 -32.53 -28.39
CA PRO A 243 9.91 -33.60 -29.19
C PRO A 243 8.82 -34.27 -28.35
N THR A 244 7.58 -34.23 -28.84
CA THR A 244 6.46 -34.96 -28.26
C THR A 244 6.85 -36.45 -28.19
N PRO A 245 6.77 -37.11 -27.02
CA PRO A 245 6.89 -38.56 -26.99
C PRO A 245 5.75 -39.14 -27.83
N GLU A 246 6.12 -39.98 -28.80
CA GLU A 246 5.18 -40.58 -29.73
C GLU A 246 4.15 -41.42 -28.94
N PRO A 247 2.85 -41.15 -29.03
CA PRO A 247 1.85 -41.99 -28.41
C PRO A 247 1.89 -43.40 -29.06
N PRO A 248 1.59 -44.49 -28.33
CA PRO A 248 1.72 -45.87 -28.82
C PRO A 248 0.76 -46.25 -29.97
N SER A 249 0.18 -45.28 -30.66
CA SER A 249 -0.81 -45.47 -31.72
C SER A 249 -0.27 -45.25 -33.14
N ALA A 250 1.01 -44.91 -33.31
CA ALA A 250 1.60 -44.64 -34.63
C ALA A 250 2.23 -45.86 -35.34
N SER A 251 1.79 -47.09 -35.04
CA SER A 251 2.36 -48.31 -35.66
C SER A 251 1.38 -49.11 -36.53
N GLN A 252 0.12 -48.68 -36.68
CA GLN A 252 -0.82 -49.33 -37.59
C GLN A 252 -1.53 -48.30 -38.47
N PRO A 253 -1.47 -48.43 -39.81
CA PRO A 253 -2.25 -47.59 -40.69
C PRO A 253 -3.75 -47.87 -40.53
N LEU A 254 -4.55 -46.81 -40.54
CA LEU A 254 -6.02 -46.85 -40.58
C LEU A 254 -6.49 -47.50 -41.91
N PRO A 255 -7.59 -48.28 -41.93
CA PRO A 255 -8.15 -48.85 -43.15
C PRO A 255 -8.65 -47.77 -44.12
N ASP A 256 -8.42 -47.95 -45.42
CA ASP A 256 -8.92 -47.04 -46.46
C ASP A 256 -10.46 -47.02 -46.49
N GLU A 257 -11.05 -45.88 -46.11
CA GLU A 257 -12.49 -45.69 -46.11
C GLU A 257 -12.98 -45.14 -47.46
N LYS A 258 -13.89 -45.89 -48.08
CA LYS A 258 -14.52 -45.59 -49.36
C LYS A 258 -15.54 -44.47 -49.20
N VAL A 259 -15.24 -43.31 -49.78
CA VAL A 259 -16.12 -42.13 -49.75
C VAL A 259 -17.33 -42.31 -50.67
N ALA A 260 -18.54 -42.15 -50.11
CA ALA A 260 -19.78 -41.94 -50.86
C ALA A 260 -20.14 -40.43 -50.87
N PRO A 261 -20.67 -39.88 -51.98
CA PRO A 261 -20.82 -38.44 -52.15
C PRO A 261 -22.00 -37.84 -51.37
N ALA A 262 -21.78 -36.61 -50.91
CA ALA A 262 -22.61 -35.82 -50.01
C ALA A 262 -23.91 -35.29 -50.63
N SER A 263 -25.04 -35.53 -49.97
CA SER A 263 -26.24 -34.67 -50.05
C SER A 263 -27.20 -34.97 -48.87
N GLU A 264 -26.97 -34.39 -47.69
CA GLU A 264 -28.04 -34.17 -46.70
C GLU A 264 -27.67 -33.03 -45.70
N PRO A 265 -28.62 -32.19 -45.24
CA PRO A 265 -28.32 -30.96 -44.49
C PRO A 265 -27.82 -31.21 -43.05
N ALA A 266 -26.91 -30.35 -42.60
CA ALA A 266 -26.26 -30.43 -41.30
C ALA A 266 -27.24 -30.43 -40.11
N LYS A 267 -27.09 -31.45 -39.25
CA LYS A 267 -27.77 -31.61 -37.96
C LYS A 267 -27.18 -30.62 -36.95
N ALA A 268 -28.06 -30.06 -36.11
CA ALA A 268 -27.79 -28.97 -35.17
C ALA A 268 -26.61 -29.21 -34.20
N THR A 269 -25.84 -28.14 -33.99
CA THR A 269 -24.77 -27.99 -33.01
C THR A 269 -25.27 -28.26 -31.58
N PRO A 270 -24.52 -28.99 -30.73
CA PRO A 270 -24.90 -29.16 -29.33
C PRO A 270 -24.89 -27.82 -28.58
N PRO A 271 -25.85 -27.58 -27.65
CA PRO A 271 -25.94 -26.33 -26.91
C PRO A 271 -24.75 -26.15 -25.96
N SER A 272 -24.22 -24.92 -25.90
CA SER A 272 -23.10 -24.54 -25.03
C SER A 272 -23.37 -24.88 -23.54
N PRO A 273 -22.33 -25.26 -22.77
CA PRO A 273 -22.47 -25.55 -21.35
C PRO A 273 -23.07 -24.36 -20.58
N ASN A 274 -24.17 -24.62 -19.88
CA ASN A 274 -24.91 -23.61 -19.14
C ASN A 274 -24.28 -23.43 -17.73
N LEU A 275 -23.36 -22.48 -17.61
CA LEU A 275 -22.62 -22.14 -16.39
C LEU A 275 -23.47 -21.41 -15.31
N GLY A 276 -24.78 -21.25 -15.53
CA GLY A 276 -25.67 -20.60 -14.55
C GLY A 276 -26.04 -21.45 -13.33
N LYS A 277 -25.66 -22.74 -13.30
CA LYS A 277 -26.03 -23.68 -12.23
C LYS A 277 -25.03 -23.74 -11.08
N ASP A 278 -23.82 -23.20 -11.29
CA ASP A 278 -22.73 -23.17 -10.31
C ASP A 278 -22.42 -21.75 -9.80
N GLN A 279 -23.27 -20.76 -10.12
CA GLN A 279 -23.21 -19.48 -9.42
C GLN A 279 -23.72 -19.68 -7.99
N THR A 280 -22.79 -19.64 -7.03
CA THR A 280 -23.09 -19.40 -5.63
C THR A 280 -24.13 -18.28 -5.55
N ALA A 281 -25.26 -18.53 -4.87
CA ALA A 281 -26.31 -17.54 -4.71
C ALA A 281 -25.68 -16.22 -4.26
N ALA A 282 -25.74 -15.21 -5.15
CA ALA A 282 -25.20 -13.89 -4.89
C ALA A 282 -25.73 -13.43 -3.52
N SER A 283 -24.81 -13.07 -2.62
CA SER A 283 -25.16 -12.58 -1.30
C SER A 283 -26.26 -11.52 -1.46
N ALA A 284 -27.41 -11.75 -0.81
CA ALA A 284 -28.56 -10.86 -0.89
C ALA A 284 -28.27 -9.41 -0.44
N ALA A 285 -27.08 -9.16 0.11
CA ALA A 285 -26.60 -7.89 0.62
C ALA A 285 -25.80 -7.05 -0.40
N ALA A 286 -25.46 -7.58 -1.57
CA ALA A 286 -24.63 -6.87 -2.52
C ALA A 286 -25.43 -6.18 -3.64
N MET A 287 -25.30 -4.86 -3.68
CA MET A 287 -25.75 -4.03 -4.77
C MET A 287 -24.79 -4.19 -5.98
N ALA A 288 -25.33 -4.28 -7.19
CA ALA A 288 -24.52 -4.20 -8.39
C ALA A 288 -24.11 -2.76 -8.68
N MET A 289 -22.94 -2.58 -9.29
CA MET A 289 -22.54 -1.30 -9.87
C MET A 289 -23.63 -0.77 -10.83
N PRO A 290 -24.10 0.48 -10.63
CA PRO A 290 -25.22 1.03 -11.40
C PRO A 290 -24.83 1.42 -12.83
N VAL A 291 -23.55 1.65 -13.08
CA VAL A 291 -22.99 1.90 -14.41
C VAL A 291 -21.60 1.26 -14.50
N SER A 292 -21.22 0.80 -15.69
CA SER A 292 -19.88 0.27 -15.95
C SER A 292 -18.90 1.43 -16.11
N GLY A 293 -18.19 1.78 -15.04
CA GLY A 293 -17.31 2.94 -14.99
C GLY A 293 -16.39 2.94 -13.78
N THR A 294 -15.45 3.88 -13.73
CA THR A 294 -14.53 4.06 -12.61
C THR A 294 -15.05 5.11 -11.64
N ILE A 295 -14.91 4.87 -10.34
CA ILE A 295 -15.25 5.86 -9.31
C ILE A 295 -14.23 7.00 -9.37
N VAL A 296 -14.67 8.20 -9.75
CA VAL A 296 -13.83 9.41 -9.86
C VAL A 296 -13.94 10.31 -8.63
N ARG A 297 -15.00 10.13 -7.83
CA ARG A 297 -15.15 10.81 -6.54
C ARG A 297 -15.70 9.81 -5.52
N ALA A 298 -14.95 9.61 -4.44
CA ALA A 298 -15.35 8.75 -3.34
C ALA A 298 -16.32 9.47 -2.39
N TYR A 299 -17.02 8.69 -1.58
CA TYR A 299 -17.88 9.19 -0.50
C TYR A 299 -17.05 9.91 0.57
N VAL A 300 -17.52 11.08 0.98
CA VAL A 300 -16.95 11.85 2.10
C VAL A 300 -18.11 12.50 2.84
N LYS A 301 -18.48 11.95 4.01
CA LYS A 301 -19.62 12.43 4.80
C LYS A 301 -19.64 13.96 4.96
N GLY A 302 -20.73 14.60 4.55
CA GLY A 302 -20.92 16.06 4.65
C GLY A 302 -20.18 16.89 3.59
N ARG A 303 -19.50 16.24 2.64
CA ARG A 303 -18.91 16.89 1.46
C ARG A 303 -19.39 16.25 0.16
N ASN A 304 -19.39 14.92 0.10
CA ASN A 304 -19.89 14.12 -1.00
C ASN A 304 -20.70 12.95 -0.42
N ASP A 305 -22.03 13.04 -0.53
CA ASP A 305 -22.95 12.11 0.12
C ASP A 305 -23.13 10.79 -0.65
N GLY A 306 -22.44 10.64 -1.78
CA GLY A 306 -22.38 9.43 -2.58
C GLY A 306 -21.02 9.24 -3.24
N ILE A 307 -21.02 8.49 -4.35
CA ILE A 307 -19.87 8.31 -5.23
C ILE A 307 -20.20 8.83 -6.62
N ASP A 308 -19.21 9.37 -7.32
CA ASP A 308 -19.35 9.71 -8.74
C ASP A 308 -18.64 8.67 -9.59
N ILE A 309 -19.40 8.06 -10.49
CA ILE A 309 -18.93 6.99 -11.36
C ILE A 309 -18.82 7.56 -12.76
N GLN A 310 -17.60 7.62 -13.29
CA GLN A 310 -17.34 8.11 -14.64
C GLN A 310 -17.83 7.10 -15.68
N ALA A 311 -18.73 7.56 -16.54
CA ALA A 311 -19.26 6.79 -17.65
C ALA A 311 -19.61 7.74 -18.80
N PRO A 312 -19.39 7.37 -20.07
CA PRO A 312 -19.80 8.21 -21.20
C PRO A 312 -21.29 8.57 -21.14
N ALA A 313 -21.67 9.73 -21.65
CA ALA A 313 -23.08 10.07 -21.80
C ALA A 313 -23.80 9.04 -22.69
N GLY A 314 -25.02 8.67 -22.32
CA GLY A 314 -25.80 7.63 -22.98
C GLY A 314 -25.55 6.20 -22.47
N THR A 315 -24.66 6.01 -21.49
CA THR A 315 -24.41 4.68 -20.91
C THR A 315 -25.63 4.21 -20.12
N ALA A 316 -26.02 2.94 -20.26
CA ALA A 316 -27.18 2.38 -19.56
C ALA A 316 -26.97 2.40 -18.03
N VAL A 317 -27.89 3.06 -17.32
CA VAL A 317 -27.94 3.09 -15.86
C VAL A 317 -28.85 1.97 -15.38
N LYS A 318 -28.33 1.13 -14.50
CA LYS A 318 -28.99 -0.05 -13.96
C LYS A 318 -29.34 0.14 -12.48
N ALA A 319 -30.45 -0.44 -12.05
CA ALA A 319 -30.81 -0.54 -10.65
C ALA A 319 -29.80 -1.41 -9.90
N ALA A 320 -29.30 -0.91 -8.79
CA ALA A 320 -28.23 -1.53 -8.02
C ALA A 320 -28.75 -2.76 -7.26
N ALA A 321 -30.02 -2.73 -6.84
CA ALA A 321 -30.72 -3.88 -6.26
C ALA A 321 -32.19 -3.88 -6.66
N ALA A 322 -32.91 -4.96 -6.33
CA ALA A 322 -34.36 -5.02 -6.51
C ALA A 322 -35.07 -4.09 -5.50
N GLY A 323 -36.11 -3.40 -5.93
CA GLY A 323 -36.80 -2.41 -5.09
C GLY A 323 -37.99 -1.73 -5.77
N THR A 324 -38.50 -0.68 -5.14
CA THR A 324 -39.61 0.13 -5.68
C THR A 324 -39.16 1.58 -5.82
N VAL A 325 -39.45 2.20 -6.95
CA VAL A 325 -39.14 3.62 -7.19
C VAL A 325 -39.96 4.49 -6.25
N ALA A 326 -39.32 5.02 -5.21
CA ALA A 326 -39.96 5.83 -4.18
C ALA A 326 -40.26 7.25 -4.68
N ALA A 327 -39.35 7.81 -5.47
CA ALA A 327 -39.49 9.14 -6.03
C ALA A 327 -38.72 9.28 -7.35
N VAL A 328 -39.24 10.16 -8.20
CA VAL A 328 -38.52 10.70 -9.36
C VAL A 328 -38.64 12.22 -9.23
N THR A 329 -37.53 12.88 -8.93
CA THR A 329 -37.44 14.34 -8.81
C THR A 329 -36.56 14.87 -9.93
N LYS A 330 -36.32 16.19 -9.96
CA LYS A 330 -35.40 16.84 -10.89
C LYS A 330 -34.48 17.76 -10.10
N ASP A 331 -33.22 17.88 -10.53
CA ASP A 331 -32.30 18.89 -10.02
C ASP A 331 -32.65 20.30 -10.55
N THR A 332 -31.83 21.30 -10.18
CA THR A 332 -31.99 22.69 -10.63
C THR A 332 -31.83 22.86 -12.15
N ASP A 333 -31.09 21.97 -12.79
CA ASP A 333 -30.87 21.94 -14.25
C ASP A 333 -31.99 21.17 -14.98
N GLY A 334 -32.95 20.59 -14.25
CA GLY A 334 -34.03 19.77 -14.79
C GLY A 334 -33.67 18.30 -15.02
N THR A 335 -32.47 17.86 -14.63
CA THR A 335 -32.00 16.48 -14.76
C THR A 335 -32.73 15.57 -13.76
N PRO A 336 -33.34 14.46 -14.21
CA PRO A 336 -34.00 13.51 -13.32
C PRO A 336 -33.08 12.93 -12.24
N ILE A 337 -33.63 12.84 -11.02
CA ILE A 337 -33.06 12.11 -9.89
C ILE A 337 -34.03 11.00 -9.52
N VAL A 338 -33.56 9.76 -9.48
CA VAL A 338 -34.36 8.58 -9.17
C VAL A 338 -34.01 8.09 -7.79
N VAL A 339 -35.00 7.85 -6.94
CA VAL A 339 -34.82 7.24 -5.62
C VAL A 339 -35.51 5.89 -5.61
N ILE A 340 -34.77 4.83 -5.32
CA ILE A 340 -35.27 3.46 -5.25
C ILE A 340 -35.18 3.00 -3.80
N ARG A 341 -36.29 2.51 -3.26
CA ARG A 341 -36.37 1.90 -1.94
C ARG A 341 -36.19 0.40 -2.07
N HIS A 342 -35.26 -0.15 -1.30
CA HIS A 342 -34.93 -1.56 -1.29
C HIS A 342 -35.48 -2.25 -0.02
N ALA A 343 -35.23 -3.56 0.07
CA ALA A 343 -35.36 -4.29 1.33
C ALA A 343 -34.43 -3.68 2.40
N ASP A 344 -34.70 -3.98 3.67
CA ASP A 344 -33.90 -3.52 4.83
C ASP A 344 -33.91 -2.00 5.09
N GLY A 345 -34.80 -1.27 4.43
CA GLY A 345 -34.95 0.19 4.62
C GLY A 345 -33.87 1.02 3.95
N LEU A 346 -33.05 0.41 3.08
CA LEU A 346 -32.06 1.11 2.26
C LEU A 346 -32.73 1.86 1.11
N LEU A 347 -32.17 3.02 0.79
CA LEU A 347 -32.56 3.86 -0.33
C LEU A 347 -31.33 4.09 -1.21
N THR A 348 -31.46 3.95 -2.52
CA THR A 348 -30.41 4.36 -3.45
C THR A 348 -30.87 5.56 -4.26
N VAL A 349 -29.98 6.52 -4.48
CA VAL A 349 -30.24 7.72 -5.27
C VAL A 349 -29.37 7.68 -6.54
N TYR A 350 -29.99 7.93 -7.69
CA TYR A 350 -29.33 8.05 -8.98
C TYR A 350 -29.56 9.46 -9.52
N ALA A 351 -28.51 10.28 -9.54
CA ALA A 351 -28.57 11.63 -10.10
C ALA A 351 -27.69 11.72 -11.35
N GLY A 352 -28.15 12.51 -12.34
CA GLY A 352 -27.52 12.56 -13.67
C GLY A 352 -28.09 11.55 -14.66
N VAL A 353 -29.32 11.05 -14.43
CA VAL A 353 -29.98 10.08 -15.32
C VAL A 353 -30.90 10.79 -16.31
N GLU A 354 -30.81 10.42 -17.59
CA GLU A 354 -31.70 10.84 -18.67
C GLU A 354 -32.48 9.65 -19.26
N GLY A 355 -33.49 9.95 -20.09
CA GLY A 355 -34.26 8.93 -20.80
C GLY A 355 -34.90 7.88 -19.89
N LEU A 356 -35.48 8.33 -18.77
CA LEU A 356 -35.98 7.46 -17.70
C LEU A 356 -37.01 6.45 -18.23
N LYS A 357 -36.77 5.17 -17.95
CA LYS A 357 -37.62 4.03 -18.35
C LYS A 357 -38.58 3.56 -17.26
N VAL A 358 -38.52 4.18 -16.09
CA VAL A 358 -39.30 3.81 -14.90
C VAL A 358 -40.06 5.02 -14.37
N ALA A 359 -41.18 4.77 -13.69
CA ALA A 359 -42.00 5.81 -13.06
C ALA A 359 -42.08 5.59 -11.55
N LYS A 360 -42.49 6.62 -10.80
CA LYS A 360 -42.75 6.52 -9.36
C LYS A 360 -43.74 5.37 -9.09
N GLY A 361 -43.42 4.53 -8.12
CA GLY A 361 -44.19 3.34 -7.75
C GLY A 361 -43.87 2.09 -8.56
N ALA A 362 -43.06 2.17 -9.62
CA ALA A 362 -42.65 1.00 -10.38
C ALA A 362 -41.73 0.09 -9.55
N SER A 363 -41.91 -1.22 -9.68
CA SER A 363 -40.98 -2.21 -9.13
C SER A 363 -39.85 -2.44 -10.13
N VAL A 364 -38.62 -2.54 -9.62
CA VAL A 364 -37.41 -2.82 -10.39
C VAL A 364 -36.66 -4.02 -9.84
N THR A 365 -35.96 -4.74 -10.70
CA THR A 365 -35.06 -5.84 -10.33
C THR A 365 -33.58 -5.40 -10.35
N ARG A 366 -32.70 -6.11 -9.63
CA ARG A 366 -31.25 -5.86 -9.67
C ARG A 366 -30.76 -5.98 -11.12
N GLY A 367 -30.03 -4.97 -11.59
CA GLY A 367 -29.50 -4.88 -12.94
C GLY A 367 -30.49 -4.37 -14.00
N GLN A 368 -31.75 -4.10 -13.66
CA GLN A 368 -32.73 -3.56 -14.60
C GLN A 368 -32.34 -2.15 -15.05
N THR A 369 -32.35 -1.90 -16.36
CA THR A 369 -32.09 -0.56 -16.90
C THR A 369 -33.20 0.41 -16.51
N ILE A 370 -32.82 1.46 -15.77
CA ILE A 370 -33.73 2.53 -15.34
C ILE A 370 -33.64 3.77 -16.23
N GLY A 371 -32.55 3.95 -16.96
CA GLY A 371 -32.33 5.08 -17.87
C GLY A 371 -30.94 5.03 -18.51
N VAL A 372 -30.45 6.19 -18.92
CA VAL A 372 -29.08 6.39 -19.42
C VAL A 372 -28.40 7.53 -18.67
N THR A 373 -27.07 7.61 -18.67
CA THR A 373 -26.34 8.75 -18.12
C THR A 373 -26.54 9.98 -19.01
N GLY A 374 -26.88 11.13 -18.44
CA GLY A 374 -26.99 12.40 -19.19
C GLY A 374 -25.65 13.10 -19.34
N LYS A 375 -24.76 12.95 -18.35
CA LYS A 375 -23.42 13.55 -18.30
C LYS A 375 -22.33 12.47 -18.41
N THR A 376 -21.08 12.88 -18.27
CA THR A 376 -19.90 11.99 -18.26
C THR A 376 -19.67 11.28 -16.92
N ASP A 377 -20.57 11.49 -15.97
CA ASP A 377 -20.59 10.88 -14.65
C ASP A 377 -22.03 10.61 -14.19
N LEU A 378 -22.17 9.62 -13.31
CA LEU A 378 -23.38 9.30 -12.58
C LEU A 378 -23.10 9.49 -11.08
N HIS A 379 -23.90 10.30 -10.41
CA HIS A 379 -23.85 10.42 -8.96
C HIS A 379 -24.74 9.35 -8.33
N PHE A 380 -24.15 8.50 -7.49
CA PHE A 380 -24.81 7.37 -6.85
C PHE A 380 -24.67 7.44 -5.33
N GLU A 381 -25.80 7.46 -4.63
CA GLU A 381 -25.82 7.47 -3.16
C GLU A 381 -26.51 6.23 -2.61
N VAL A 382 -26.10 5.80 -1.43
CA VAL A 382 -26.80 4.83 -0.60
C VAL A 382 -27.18 5.52 0.71
N ARG A 383 -28.43 5.36 1.13
CA ARG A 383 -29.00 6.04 2.30
C ARG A 383 -29.73 5.07 3.21
N LYS A 384 -29.60 5.26 4.52
CA LYS A 384 -30.39 4.58 5.56
C LYS A 384 -31.33 5.62 6.18
N GLY A 385 -32.57 5.65 5.72
CA GLY A 385 -33.48 6.73 6.06
C GLY A 385 -33.00 8.07 5.49
N VAL A 386 -32.71 9.03 6.37
CA VAL A 386 -32.21 10.37 5.96
C VAL A 386 -30.69 10.44 5.85
N ASP A 387 -29.97 9.51 6.48
CA ASP A 387 -28.51 9.52 6.53
C ASP A 387 -27.89 8.88 5.29
N SER A 388 -26.97 9.59 4.63
CA SER A 388 -26.16 9.04 3.56
C SER A 388 -24.99 8.22 4.12
N VAL A 389 -24.79 7.03 3.57
CA VAL A 389 -23.75 6.07 3.98
C VAL A 389 -22.82 5.77 2.81
N ASP A 390 -21.59 5.36 3.11
CA ASP A 390 -20.62 4.97 2.09
C ASP A 390 -21.18 3.84 1.20
N PRO A 391 -21.32 4.07 -0.13
CA PRO A 391 -21.79 3.05 -1.07
C PRO A 391 -20.78 1.93 -1.32
N ALA A 392 -19.47 2.19 -1.18
CA ALA A 392 -18.41 1.24 -1.53
C ALA A 392 -18.57 -0.18 -0.91
N PRO A 393 -18.89 -0.35 0.38
CA PRO A 393 -19.07 -1.68 0.97
C PRO A 393 -20.33 -2.42 0.51
N TYR A 394 -21.27 -1.75 -0.16
CA TYR A 394 -22.48 -2.39 -0.67
C TYR A 394 -22.31 -2.84 -2.12
N LEU A 395 -21.29 -2.37 -2.83
CA LEU A 395 -21.13 -2.58 -4.26
C LEU A 395 -20.25 -3.81 -4.55
N GLU A 396 -20.70 -4.64 -5.49
CA GLU A 396 -19.99 -5.78 -6.08
C GLU A 396 -19.61 -5.53 -7.55
#